data_AF-A0A942XP61-F1
#
_entry.id   AF-A0A942XP61-F1
#
_cell.length_a   1.000
_cell.length_b   1.000
_cell.length_c   1.000
_cell.angle_alpha   90.00
_cell.angle_beta   90.00
_cell.angle_gamma   90.00
#
_symmetry.space_group_name_H-M   'P 1'
#
loop_
_entity.id
_entity.type
_entity.pdbx_description
1 polymer ?
#
loop_
_entity_poly.entity_id
_entity_poly.type
_entity_poly.pdbx_seq_one_letter_code
_entity_poly.pdbx_strand_id
1 'polypeptide(L)'
;MPCYTRISLSYSHSDISKALHFKNLNTTDWIYNSQDGFYYYRYVLQKGEKTKPLFTGFYIDSAKVEDKYKKQIPFFSIHVYEESVQANGFPDYHSAWRYYENPIKDS
;
A
#
# COMPACT_ATOMS: atom_id res chain seq x y z
N MET A 1 9.47 9.41 -16.48
CA MET A 1 10.71 8.64 -16.29
C MET A 1 10.36 7.34 -15.58
N PRO A 2 11.19 6.29 -15.66
CA PRO A 2 10.93 5.04 -14.96
C PRO A 2 10.88 5.27 -13.44
N CYS A 3 9.92 4.65 -12.74
CA CYS A 3 9.75 4.84 -11.31
C CYS A 3 9.48 3.53 -10.54
N TYR A 4 9.83 3.54 -9.26
CA TYR A 4 9.30 2.60 -8.27
C TYR A 4 8.09 3.24 -7.60
N THR A 5 7.12 2.42 -7.18
CA THR A 5 5.88 2.88 -6.54
C THR A 5 5.61 2.07 -5.29
N ARG A 6 5.10 2.73 -4.25
CA ARG A 6 4.61 2.10 -3.03
C ARG A 6 3.25 2.65 -2.63
N ILE A 7 2.47 1.81 -1.94
CA ILE A 7 1.12 2.14 -1.46
C ILE A 7 1.04 1.84 0.03
N SER A 8 0.45 2.73 0.82
CA SER A 8 0.00 2.43 2.18
C SER A 8 -1.53 2.50 2.27
N LEU A 9 -2.08 1.68 3.16
CA LEU A 9 -3.52 1.60 3.40
C LEU A 9 -3.81 2.09 4.82
N SER A 10 -4.76 3.00 4.95
CA SER A 10 -5.33 3.39 6.23
C SER A 10 -6.84 3.22 6.23
N TYR A 11 -7.42 3.12 7.43
CA TYR A 11 -8.81 2.71 7.61
C TYR A 11 -9.53 3.76 8.46
N SER A 12 -10.76 4.14 8.09
CA SER A 12 -11.53 5.12 8.86
C SER A 12 -11.93 4.63 10.24
N HIS A 13 -11.89 3.31 10.49
CA HIS A 13 -12.21 2.73 11.77
C HIS A 13 -11.35 1.49 12.07
N SER A 14 -10.49 1.58 13.10
CA SER A 14 -9.54 0.53 13.47
C SER A 14 -10.20 -0.77 13.97
N ASP A 15 -11.30 -0.69 14.72
CA ASP A 15 -12.00 -1.90 15.16
C ASP A 15 -12.72 -2.64 14.02
N ILE A 16 -13.32 -1.92 13.07
CA ILE A 16 -13.93 -2.53 11.89
C ILE A 16 -12.86 -3.14 10.98
N SER A 17 -11.69 -2.49 10.84
CA SER A 17 -10.61 -3.02 10.00
C SER A 17 -10.04 -4.35 10.48
N LYS A 18 -10.23 -4.73 11.76
CA LYS A 18 -9.86 -6.07 12.26
C LYS A 18 -10.67 -7.20 11.62
N ALA A 19 -11.87 -6.89 11.12
CA ALA A 19 -12.75 -7.82 10.42
C ALA A 19 -12.66 -7.69 8.89
N LEU A 20 -11.75 -6.86 8.38
CA LEU A 20 -11.56 -6.64 6.95
C LEU A 20 -10.76 -7.79 6.32
N HIS A 21 -11.22 -8.24 5.16
CA HIS A 21 -10.54 -9.23 4.35
C HIS A 21 -10.38 -8.74 2.91
N PHE A 22 -9.15 -8.76 2.39
CA PHE A 22 -8.86 -8.45 0.99
C PHE A 22 -9.12 -9.66 0.09
N LYS A 23 -9.78 -9.44 -1.03
CA LYS A 23 -9.92 -10.44 -2.10
C LYS A 23 -8.70 -10.38 -3.00
N ASN A 24 -8.05 -11.53 -3.20
CA ASN A 24 -6.89 -11.69 -4.08
C ASN A 24 -5.76 -10.69 -3.76
N LEU A 25 -5.39 -10.58 -2.47
CA LEU A 25 -4.23 -9.76 -2.09
C LEU A 25 -2.99 -10.26 -2.83
N ASN A 26 -2.41 -9.40 -3.65
CA ASN A 26 -1.32 -9.74 -4.54
C ASN A 26 0.03 -9.63 -3.83
N THR A 27 0.46 -10.72 -3.20
CA THR A 27 1.78 -10.80 -2.54
C THR A 27 2.91 -11.25 -3.47
N THR A 28 2.58 -11.53 -4.75
CA THR A 28 3.56 -11.90 -5.78
C THR A 28 4.21 -10.66 -6.35
N ASP A 29 3.43 -9.67 -6.78
CA ASP A 29 3.96 -8.45 -7.39
C ASP A 29 4.17 -7.31 -6.38
N TRP A 30 3.58 -7.43 -5.18
CA TRP A 30 3.76 -6.48 -4.08
C TRP A 30 4.42 -7.12 -2.87
N ILE A 31 5.29 -6.37 -2.20
CA ILE A 31 5.97 -6.78 -0.95
C ILE A 31 5.53 -5.84 0.17
N TYR A 32 4.92 -6.38 1.22
CA TYR A 32 4.58 -5.60 2.41
C TYR A 32 5.78 -5.47 3.34
N ASN A 33 6.07 -4.25 3.79
CA ASN A 33 7.01 -3.97 4.86
C ASN A 33 6.26 -3.52 6.11
N SER A 34 6.33 -4.32 7.18
CA SER A 34 5.65 -4.01 8.44
C SER A 34 6.33 -2.89 9.24
N GLN A 35 7.57 -2.51 8.91
CA GLN A 35 8.30 -1.45 9.62
C GLN A 35 7.81 -0.05 9.23
N ASP A 36 7.38 0.12 7.98
CA ASP A 36 6.91 1.41 7.44
C ASP A 36 5.43 1.41 7.02
N GLY A 37 4.79 0.24 6.94
CA GLY A 37 3.38 0.09 6.59
C GLY A 37 3.08 0.18 5.08
N PHE A 38 4.10 0.04 4.23
CA PHE A 38 3.94 0.13 2.78
C PHE A 38 3.97 -1.23 2.07
N TYR A 39 3.19 -1.31 1.00
CA TYR A 39 3.31 -2.30 -0.06
C TYR A 39 4.15 -1.73 -1.19
N TYR A 40 5.27 -2.38 -1.51
CA TYR A 40 6.18 -1.98 -2.58
C TYR A 40 5.91 -2.80 -3.84
N TYR A 41 5.69 -2.13 -4.98
CA TYR A 41 5.58 -2.83 -6.25
C TYR A 41 6.97 -3.26 -6.73
N ARG A 42 7.12 -4.55 -7.07
CA ARG A 42 8.43 -5.15 -7.36
C ARG A 42 9.09 -4.63 -8.63
N TYR A 43 8.30 -4.15 -9.58
CA TYR A 43 8.77 -3.82 -10.91
C TYR A 43 8.87 -2.31 -11.13
N VAL A 44 9.87 -1.90 -11.90
CA VAL A 44 9.97 -0.52 -12.39
C VAL A 44 8.83 -0.27 -13.38
N LEU A 45 8.10 0.82 -13.19
CA LEU A 45 7.06 1.27 -14.13
C LEU A 45 7.66 2.22 -15.15
N GLN A 46 7.48 1.92 -16.42
CA GLN A 46 7.74 2.82 -17.53
C GLN A 46 6.59 3.83 -17.71
N LYS A 47 6.82 4.87 -18.53
CA LYS A 47 5.80 5.87 -18.82
C LYS A 47 4.56 5.21 -19.44
N GLY A 48 3.43 5.32 -18.76
CA GLY A 48 2.14 4.80 -19.22
C GLY A 48 1.83 3.36 -18.77
N GLU A 49 2.78 2.68 -18.13
CA GLU A 49 2.51 1.38 -17.50
C GLU A 49 1.67 1.53 -16.23
N LYS A 50 1.00 0.44 -15.86
CA LYS A 50 0.20 0.36 -14.65
C LYS A 50 0.72 -0.78 -13.79
N THR A 51 0.60 -0.62 -12.48
CA THR A 51 0.80 -1.73 -11.55
C THR A 51 -0.25 -2.82 -11.81
N LYS A 52 0.08 -4.05 -11.44
CA LYS A 52 -0.97 -5.04 -11.17
C LYS A 52 -1.68 -4.66 -9.86
N PRO A 53 -3.01 -4.86 -9.75
CA PRO A 53 -3.76 -4.47 -8.56
C PRO A 53 -3.18 -5.09 -7.28
N LEU A 54 -3.15 -4.32 -6.19
CA LEU A 54 -2.78 -4.82 -4.86
C LEU A 54 -3.84 -5.79 -4.33
N PHE A 55 -5.11 -5.50 -4.54
CA PHE A 55 -6.24 -6.39 -4.29
C PHE A 55 -7.36 -6.06 -5.29
N THR A 56 -8.28 -6.99 -5.52
CA THR A 56 -9.39 -6.79 -6.49
C THR A 56 -10.73 -6.52 -5.82
N GLY A 57 -10.76 -6.48 -4.49
CA GLY A 57 -11.93 -6.15 -3.70
C GLY A 57 -11.68 -6.43 -2.23
N PHE A 58 -12.71 -6.23 -1.42
CA PHE A 58 -12.68 -6.54 0.01
C PHE A 58 -14.06 -6.95 0.50
N TYR A 59 -14.13 -7.48 1.71
CA TYR A 59 -15.37 -7.65 2.46
C TYR A 59 -15.08 -7.49 3.96
N ILE A 60 -16.12 -7.16 4.73
CA ILE A 60 -16.06 -7.05 6.18
C ILE A 60 -16.87 -8.21 6.76
N ASP A 61 -16.23 -9.02 7.60
CA ASP A 61 -16.91 -10.07 8.35
C ASP A 61 -17.69 -9.45 9.52
N SER A 62 -18.96 -9.12 9.29
CA SER A 62 -19.79 -8.45 10.28
C SER A 62 -19.97 -9.22 11.59
N ALA A 63 -19.74 -10.55 11.59
CA ALA A 63 -19.80 -11.35 12.81
C ALA A 63 -18.62 -11.07 13.76
N LYS A 64 -17.50 -10.57 13.22
CA LYS A 64 -16.29 -10.19 13.98
C LYS A 64 -16.25 -8.71 14.36
N VAL A 65 -17.27 -7.93 14.01
CA VAL A 65 -17.40 -6.52 14.39
C VAL A 65 -18.23 -6.43 15.66
N GLU A 66 -17.72 -5.72 16.68
CA GLU A 66 -18.47 -5.46 17.91
C GLU A 66 -19.81 -4.79 17.63
N ASP A 67 -20.86 -5.17 18.36
CA ASP A 67 -22.24 -4.74 18.09
C ASP A 67 -22.40 -3.21 18.00
N LYS A 68 -21.69 -2.46 18.86
CA LYS A 68 -21.70 -0.99 18.87
C LYS A 68 -21.19 -0.36 17.57
N TYR A 69 -20.38 -1.06 16.78
CA TYR A 69 -19.79 -0.56 15.54
C TYR A 69 -20.48 -1.07 14.28
N LYS A 70 -21.41 -2.04 14.39
CA LYS A 70 -22.11 -2.61 13.23
C LYS A 70 -22.82 -1.57 12.37
N LYS A 71 -23.43 -0.56 12.99
CA LYS A 71 -24.10 0.55 12.28
C LYS A 71 -23.14 1.45 11.50
N GLN A 72 -21.84 1.38 11.78
CA GLN A 72 -20.80 2.18 11.13
C GLN A 72 -20.18 1.46 9.91
N ILE A 73 -20.41 0.16 9.74
CA ILE A 73 -19.90 -0.63 8.60
C ILE A 73 -20.21 0.01 7.24
N PRO A 74 -21.42 0.53 6.96
CA PRO A 74 -21.72 1.17 5.68
C PRO A 74 -20.91 2.44 5.38
N PHE A 75 -20.33 3.07 6.41
CA PHE A 75 -19.51 4.28 6.30
C PHE A 75 -18.01 3.97 6.38
N PHE A 76 -17.63 2.69 6.46
CA PHE A 76 -16.24 2.28 6.49
C PHE A 76 -15.57 2.61 5.15
N SER A 77 -14.36 3.16 5.23
CA SER A 77 -13.55 3.52 4.07
C SER A 77 -12.12 3.03 4.26
N ILE A 78 -11.54 2.58 3.14
CA ILE A 78 -10.13 2.31 3.00
C ILE A 78 -9.54 3.51 2.25
N HIS A 79 -8.59 4.19 2.86
CA HIS A 79 -7.85 5.26 2.23
C HIS A 79 -6.55 4.70 1.68
N VAL A 80 -6.26 5.06 0.44
CA VAL A 80 -5.06 4.61 -0.29
C VAL A 80 -4.15 5.82 -0.46
N TYR A 81 -2.95 5.74 0.08
CA TYR A 81 -1.89 6.70 -0.19
C TYR A 81 -0.87 6.04 -1.12
N GLU A 82 -0.52 6.74 -2.20
CA GLU A 82 0.42 6.26 -3.22
C GLU A 82 1.52 7.29 -3.41
N GLU A 83 2.74 6.81 -3.56
CA GLU A 83 3.86 7.62 -3.98
C GLU A 83 4.84 6.86 -4.87
N SER A 84 5.59 7.61 -5.67
CA SER A 84 6.59 7.09 -6.59
C SER A 84 7.91 7.82 -6.45
N VAL A 85 9.00 7.09 -6.66
CA VAL A 85 10.37 7.63 -6.70
C VAL A 85 11.03 7.26 -8.03
N GLN A 86 11.89 8.14 -8.55
CA GLN A 86 12.64 7.86 -9.77
C GLN A 86 13.51 6.61 -9.61
N ALA A 87 13.45 5.69 -10.58
CA ALA A 87 14.23 4.45 -10.55
C ALA A 87 15.66 4.62 -11.11
N ASN A 88 15.89 5.65 -11.95
CA ASN A 88 17.19 5.84 -12.61
C ASN A 88 18.31 6.07 -11.59
N GLY A 89 19.39 5.29 -11.70
CA GLY A 89 20.53 5.33 -10.78
C GLY A 89 20.42 4.36 -9.59
N PHE A 90 19.30 3.63 -9.45
CA PHE A 90 19.08 2.70 -8.34
C PHE A 90 18.83 1.27 -8.87
N PRO A 91 19.48 0.25 -8.28
CA PRO A 91 19.29 -1.14 -8.69
C PRO A 91 17.96 -1.74 -8.21
N ASP A 92 17.35 -1.18 -7.15
CA ASP A 92 16.12 -1.69 -6.55
C ASP A 92 15.31 -0.57 -5.87
N TYR A 93 14.06 -0.90 -5.51
CA TYR A 93 13.16 0.06 -4.85
C TYR A 93 13.70 0.48 -3.47
N HIS A 94 14.35 -0.41 -2.72
CA HIS A 94 14.84 -0.12 -1.37
C HIS A 94 15.91 0.98 -1.36
N SER A 95 16.87 0.89 -2.28
CA SER A 95 17.93 1.89 -2.44
C SER A 95 17.38 3.23 -2.93
N ALA A 96 16.43 3.22 -3.86
CA ALA A 96 15.76 4.44 -4.33
C ALA A 96 15.00 5.18 -3.20
N TRP A 97 14.19 4.45 -2.42
CA TRP A 97 13.45 5.02 -1.30
C TRP A 97 14.35 5.48 -0.16
N ARG A 98 15.40 4.72 0.17
CA ARG A 98 16.38 5.11 1.18
C ARG A 98 17.07 6.43 0.85
N TYR A 99 17.44 6.63 -0.41
CA TYR A 99 18.04 7.89 -0.87
C TYR A 99 17.05 9.07 -0.77
N TYR A 100 15.78 8.86 -1.14
CA TYR A 100 14.76 9.90 -1.05
C TYR A 100 14.45 10.31 0.40
N GLU A 101 14.38 9.34 1.32
CA GLU A 101 14.08 9.60 2.73
C GLU A 101 15.27 10.20 3.49
N ASN A 102 16.50 9.86 3.08
CA ASN A 102 17.73 10.37 3.67
C ASN A 102 18.71 10.81 2.58
N PRO A 103 18.45 11.94 1.91
CA PRO A 103 19.35 12.42 0.87
C PRO A 103 20.70 12.74 1.50
N ILE A 104 21.78 12.18 0.96
CA ILE A 104 23.13 12.62 1.31
C ILE A 104 23.20 14.09 0.92
N LYS A 105 23.41 14.96 1.92
CA LYS A 105 23.73 16.37 1.63
C LYS A 105 25.17 16.38 1.16
N ASP A 106 25.38 16.63 -0.13
CA ASP A 106 26.71 16.99 -0.62
C ASP A 106 27.13 18.29 0.11
N SER A 107 28.23 18.20 0.85
CA SER A 107 28.88 19.29 1.59
C SER A 107 29.61 20.25 0.66
#